data_AF-A0A7W1DI15-F1
#
_entry.id   AF-A0A7W1DI15-F1
#
_cell.length_a   1.000
_cell.length_b   1.000
_cell.length_c   1.000
_cell.angle_alpha   90.00
_cell.angle_beta   90.00
_cell.angle_gamma   90.00
#
_symmetry.space_group_name_H-M   'P 1'
#
loop_
_entity.id
_entity.type
_entity.pdbx_description
1 polymer ?
#
loop_
_entity_poly.entity_id
_entity_poly.type
_entity_poly.pdbx_seq_one_letter_code
_entity_poly.pdbx_strand_id
1 'polypeptide(L)'
;MTTAASFTVLQAVDGIALKRAVDAWVSAPAAQKPAAFAAAEAVRWIEIGMNGLSHFLAGLTLFLYGLAIALGSVYPRWAGLIAAVSGAAFMYNGAVVVAYQGFVPSIIKLVGLLLLAVWAVIMAALMWRKGRRRRVARLASATPR
;
A
#
# COMPACT_ATOMS: atom_id res chain seq x y z
N MET A 1 8.52 3.21 7.46
CA MET A 1 8.64 2.05 8.38
C MET A 1 7.28 1.59 8.87
N THR A 2 6.41 2.49 9.31
CA THR A 2 5.03 2.18 9.78
C THR A 2 4.17 1.42 8.76
N THR A 3 4.14 1.83 7.49
CA THR A 3 3.40 1.12 6.43
C THR A 3 3.88 -0.31 6.22
N ALA A 4 5.20 -0.53 6.19
CA ALA A 4 5.74 -1.87 6.02
C ALA A 4 5.40 -2.76 7.24
N ALA A 5 5.54 -2.21 8.45
CA ALA A 5 5.18 -2.91 9.68
C ALA A 5 3.69 -3.29 9.71
N SER A 6 2.79 -2.40 9.28
CA SER A 6 1.36 -2.70 9.25
C SER A 6 1.04 -3.85 8.29
N PHE A 7 1.68 -3.89 7.12
CA PHE A 7 1.52 -5.02 6.18
C PHE A 7 2.11 -6.32 6.74
N THR A 8 3.23 -6.28 7.43
CA THR A 8 3.79 -7.47 8.10
C THR A 8 2.81 -8.04 9.13
N VAL A 9 2.18 -7.18 9.94
CA VAL A 9 1.14 -7.60 10.89
C VAL A 9 -0.07 -8.16 10.14
N LEU A 10 -0.51 -7.53 9.05
CA LEU A 10 -1.60 -8.05 8.21
C LEU A 10 -1.29 -9.47 7.71
N GLN A 11 -0.07 -9.73 7.22
CA GLN A 11 0.32 -11.06 6.75
C GLN A 11 0.36 -12.09 7.90
N ALA A 12 0.74 -11.68 9.11
CA ALA A 12 0.68 -12.55 10.29
C ALA A 12 -0.78 -12.87 10.67
N VAL A 13 -1.71 -11.92 10.53
CA VAL A 13 -3.13 -12.15 10.80
C VAL A 13 -3.77 -13.05 9.73
N ASP A 14 -3.62 -12.69 8.45
CA ASP A 14 -4.23 -13.41 7.33
C ASP A 14 -3.59 -14.80 7.12
N GLY A 15 -2.28 -14.83 6.88
CA GLY A 15 -1.58 -16.06 6.49
C GLY A 15 -1.34 -17.04 7.63
N ILE A 16 -1.28 -16.57 8.88
CA ILE A 16 -0.93 -17.41 10.04
C ILE A 16 -2.13 -17.56 10.97
N ALA A 17 -2.60 -16.49 11.60
CA ALA A 17 -3.62 -16.58 12.65
C ALA A 17 -4.95 -17.09 12.10
N LEU A 18 -5.44 -16.52 11.00
CA LEU A 18 -6.71 -16.90 10.41
C LEU A 18 -6.67 -18.34 9.87
N LYS A 19 -5.56 -18.72 9.21
CA LYS A 19 -5.36 -20.10 8.77
C LYS A 19 -5.50 -21.09 9.92
N ARG A 20 -4.84 -20.83 11.05
CA ARG A 20 -4.93 -21.69 12.25
C ARG A 20 -6.34 -21.73 12.83
N ALA A 21 -7.04 -20.59 12.89
CA ALA A 21 -8.41 -20.53 13.40
C ALA A 21 -9.40 -21.31 12.50
N VAL A 22 -9.25 -21.20 11.18
CA VAL A 22 -10.07 -21.95 10.21
C VAL A 22 -9.79 -23.46 10.31
N ASP A 23 -8.53 -23.88 10.41
CA ASP A 23 -8.19 -25.30 10.55
C ASP A 23 -8.76 -25.90 11.84
N ALA A 24 -8.73 -25.14 12.94
CA ALA A 24 -9.36 -25.53 14.21
C ALA A 24 -10.88 -25.62 14.09
N TRP A 25 -11.53 -24.70 13.37
CA TRP A 25 -12.97 -24.76 13.12
C TRP A 25 -13.39 -25.96 12.27
N VAL A 26 -12.65 -26.25 11.20
CA VAL A 26 -12.95 -27.37 10.28
C VAL A 26 -12.88 -28.71 11.02
N SER A 27 -11.86 -28.87 11.89
CA SER A 27 -11.62 -30.08 12.68
C SER A 27 -12.45 -30.18 13.98
N ALA A 28 -13.19 -29.13 14.36
CA ALA A 28 -13.94 -29.11 15.61
C ALA A 28 -15.09 -30.14 15.63
N PRO A 29 -15.33 -30.81 16.78
CA PRO A 29 -16.54 -31.60 17.02
C PRO A 29 -17.82 -30.77 16.85
N ALA A 30 -18.93 -31.42 16.47
CA ALA A 30 -20.19 -30.73 16.17
C ALA A 30 -20.64 -29.76 17.27
N ALA A 31 -20.53 -30.16 18.54
CA ALA A 31 -20.90 -29.33 19.70
C ALA A 31 -20.04 -28.07 19.87
N GLN A 32 -18.78 -28.10 19.44
CA GLN A 32 -17.83 -26.98 19.57
C GLN A 32 -17.71 -26.15 18.29
N LYS A 33 -18.24 -26.67 17.17
CA LYS A 33 -18.11 -26.05 15.86
C LYS A 33 -18.64 -24.60 15.79
N PRO A 34 -19.77 -24.24 16.43
CA PRO A 34 -20.22 -22.85 16.47
C PRO A 34 -19.24 -21.91 17.18
N ALA A 35 -18.66 -22.35 18.30
CA ALA A 35 -17.69 -21.54 19.05
C ALA A 35 -16.38 -21.36 18.27
N ALA A 36 -15.89 -22.43 17.63
CA ALA A 36 -14.69 -22.36 16.80
C ALA A 36 -14.91 -21.47 15.55
N PHE A 37 -16.11 -21.47 14.97
CA PHE A 37 -16.48 -20.54 13.89
C PHE A 37 -16.40 -19.09 14.35
N ALA A 38 -17.02 -18.76 15.49
CA ALA A 38 -17.02 -17.40 16.04
C ALA A 38 -15.58 -16.90 16.32
N ALA A 39 -14.69 -17.79 16.78
CA ALA A 39 -13.28 -17.47 16.95
C ALA A 39 -12.58 -17.15 15.61
N ALA A 40 -12.82 -17.95 14.56
CA ALA A 40 -12.27 -17.69 13.23
C ALA A 40 -12.83 -16.40 12.60
N GLU A 41 -14.13 -16.13 12.80
CA GLU A 41 -14.79 -14.91 12.35
C GLU A 41 -14.21 -13.66 13.02
N ALA A 42 -13.95 -13.70 14.34
CA ALA A 42 -13.30 -12.60 15.04
C ALA A 42 -11.89 -12.29 14.46
N VAL A 43 -11.11 -13.32 14.13
CA VAL A 43 -9.80 -13.13 13.46
C VAL A 43 -9.97 -12.50 12.08
N ARG A 44 -10.99 -12.90 11.31
CA ARG A 44 -11.32 -12.28 10.02
C ARG A 44 -11.72 -10.81 10.16
N TRP A 45 -12.45 -10.42 11.20
CA TRP A 45 -12.74 -8.99 11.44
C TRP A 45 -11.49 -8.18 11.77
N ILE A 46 -10.56 -8.76 12.56
CA ILE A 46 -9.25 -8.14 12.82
C ILE A 46 -8.46 -7.99 11.52
N GLU A 47 -8.48 -9.01 10.65
CA GLU A 47 -7.84 -8.97 9.34
C GLU A 47 -8.38 -7.83 8.48
N ILE A 48 -9.71 -7.67 8.40
CA ILE A 48 -10.37 -6.59 7.66
C ILE A 48 -9.93 -5.23 8.19
N GLY A 49 -9.95 -5.04 9.51
CA GLY A 49 -9.50 -3.79 10.14
C GLY A 49 -8.02 -3.49 9.87
N MET A 50 -7.15 -4.49 10.02
CA MET A 50 -5.72 -4.37 9.76
C MET A 50 -5.42 -4.08 8.27
N ASN A 51 -6.20 -4.67 7.37
CA ASN A 51 -6.11 -4.41 5.94
C ASN A 51 -6.50 -2.97 5.61
N GLY A 52 -7.58 -2.46 6.22
CA GLY A 52 -8.03 -1.07 6.06
C GLY A 52 -6.96 -0.08 6.52
N LEU A 53 -6.41 -0.28 7.72
CA LEU A 53 -5.32 0.54 8.28
C LEU A 53 -4.05 0.50 7.42
N SER A 54 -3.69 -0.68 6.91
CA SER A 54 -2.50 -0.83 6.04
C SER A 54 -2.65 -0.06 4.72
N HIS A 55 -3.82 -0.14 4.09
CA HIS A 55 -4.12 0.67 2.90
C HIS A 55 -4.11 2.17 3.20
N PHE A 56 -4.67 2.57 4.35
CA PHE A 56 -4.66 3.97 4.74
C PHE A 56 -3.25 4.52 4.94
N LEU A 57 -2.39 3.80 5.67
CA LEU A 57 -1.00 4.20 5.92
C LEU A 57 -0.16 4.23 4.63
N ALA A 58 -0.38 3.27 3.73
CA ALA A 58 0.23 3.27 2.40
C ALA A 58 -0.20 4.49 1.59
N GLY A 59 -1.50 4.76 1.56
CA GLY A 59 -2.07 5.92 0.89
C GLY A 59 -1.54 7.23 1.44
N LEU A 60 -1.49 7.39 2.77
CA LEU A 60 -0.94 8.56 3.44
C LEU A 60 0.53 8.78 3.09
N THR A 61 1.34 7.71 3.10
CA THR A 61 2.76 7.78 2.73
C THR A 61 2.92 8.28 1.29
N LEU A 62 2.17 7.69 0.35
CA LEU A 62 2.22 8.06 -1.05
C LEU A 62 1.69 9.48 -1.28
N PHE A 63 0.64 9.86 -0.56
CA PHE A 63 0.06 11.21 -0.61
C PHE A 63 1.06 12.28 -0.21
N LEU A 64 1.73 12.09 0.93
CA LEU A 64 2.76 13.00 1.44
C LEU A 64 3.95 13.08 0.48
N TYR A 65 4.37 11.95 -0.09
CA TYR A 65 5.46 11.92 -1.06
C TYR A 65 5.09 12.65 -2.36
N GLY A 66 3.86 12.42 -2.85
CA GLY A 66 3.30 13.13 -3.99
C GLY A 66 3.24 14.64 -3.77
N LEU A 67 2.78 15.07 -2.59
CA LEU A 67 2.74 16.48 -2.20
C LEU A 67 4.15 17.09 -2.13
N ALA A 68 5.11 16.39 -1.53
CA ALA A 68 6.50 16.85 -1.47
C ALA A 68 7.10 17.05 -2.88
N ILE A 69 6.80 16.14 -3.83
CA ILE A 69 7.20 16.29 -5.23
C ILE A 69 6.49 17.47 -5.89
N ALA A 70 5.19 17.61 -5.69
CA ALA A 70 4.38 18.64 -6.31
C ALA A 70 4.77 20.06 -5.84
N LEU A 71 5.17 20.20 -4.58
CA LEU A 71 5.61 21.47 -3.99
C LEU A 71 7.09 21.76 -4.28
N GLY A 72 7.91 20.73 -4.49
CA GLY A 72 9.32 20.88 -4.81
C GLY A 72 9.60 21.36 -6.24
N SER A 73 10.88 21.65 -6.52
CA SER A 73 11.39 22.07 -7.83
C SER A 73 12.20 20.99 -8.57
N VAL A 74 12.37 19.82 -7.95
CA VAL A 74 13.29 18.77 -8.40
C VAL A 74 12.73 17.95 -9.58
N TYR A 75 11.41 17.74 -9.57
CA TYR A 75 10.65 16.94 -10.54
C TYR A 75 9.39 17.71 -10.97
N PRO A 76 8.74 17.32 -12.08
CA PRO A 76 7.54 17.99 -12.55
C PRO A 76 6.38 17.89 -11.55
N ARG A 77 5.67 19.00 -11.31
CA ARG A 77 4.59 19.07 -10.33
C ARG A 77 3.47 18.06 -10.60
N TRP A 78 3.14 17.85 -11.87
CA TRP A 78 2.10 16.90 -12.30
C TRP A 78 2.43 15.45 -11.90
N ALA A 79 3.70 15.06 -11.87
CA ALA A 79 4.09 13.74 -11.40
C ALA A 79 3.80 13.60 -9.90
N GLY A 80 4.06 14.64 -9.12
CA GLY A 80 3.67 14.67 -7.71
C GLY A 80 2.15 14.56 -7.49
N LEU A 81 1.36 15.25 -8.33
CA LEU A 81 -0.10 15.19 -8.27
C LEU A 81 -0.66 13.78 -8.55
N ILE A 82 -0.09 13.04 -9.50
CA ILE A 82 -0.52 11.64 -9.76
C ILE A 82 -0.33 10.78 -8.50
N ALA A 83 0.82 10.89 -7.83
CA ALA A 83 1.05 10.18 -6.56
C ALA A 83 0.10 10.66 -5.46
N ALA A 84 -0.16 11.96 -5.35
CA ALA A 84 -1.10 12.47 -4.36
C ALA A 84 -2.51 11.91 -4.56
N VAL A 85 -3.03 11.92 -5.80
CA VAL A 85 -4.35 11.36 -6.11
C VAL A 85 -4.39 9.85 -5.88
N SER A 86 -3.35 9.12 -6.26
CA SER A 86 -3.20 7.69 -5.95
C SER A 86 -3.24 7.41 -4.45
N GLY A 87 -2.48 8.19 -3.66
CA GLY A 87 -2.44 8.10 -2.21
C GLY A 87 -3.80 8.36 -1.57
N ALA A 88 -4.52 9.38 -2.03
CA ALA A 88 -5.87 9.69 -1.57
C ALA A 88 -6.86 8.56 -1.88
N ALA A 89 -6.77 7.93 -3.05
CA ALA A 89 -7.58 6.77 -3.40
C ALA A 89 -7.31 5.58 -2.45
N PHE A 90 -6.06 5.30 -2.10
CA PHE A 90 -5.73 4.26 -1.12
C PHE A 90 -6.19 4.61 0.30
N MET A 91 -6.09 5.88 0.72
CA MET A 91 -6.63 6.35 1.99
C MET A 91 -8.14 6.12 2.08
N TYR A 92 -8.88 6.53 1.06
CA TYR A 92 -10.33 6.32 1.00
C TYR A 92 -10.68 4.82 0.95
N ASN A 93 -9.96 4.04 0.15
CA ASN A 93 -10.17 2.60 0.10
C ASN A 93 -9.97 1.95 1.47
N GLY A 94 -8.92 2.31 2.21
CA GLY A 94 -8.65 1.76 3.53
C GLY A 94 -9.67 2.20 4.59
N ALA A 95 -9.88 3.51 4.70
CA ALA A 95 -10.70 4.11 5.76
C ALA A 95 -12.21 3.94 5.55
N VAL A 96 -12.66 3.78 4.30
CA VAL A 96 -14.08 3.69 3.98
C VAL A 96 -14.41 2.34 3.38
N VAL A 97 -13.86 2.02 2.21
CA VAL A 97 -14.30 0.82 1.46
C VAL A 97 -14.04 -0.46 2.27
N VAL A 98 -12.80 -0.69 2.69
CA VAL A 98 -12.43 -1.88 3.45
C VAL A 98 -13.04 -1.87 4.84
N ALA A 99 -13.04 -0.73 5.52
CA ALA A 99 -13.55 -0.62 6.90
C ALA A 99 -15.04 -0.98 7.01
N TYR A 100 -15.87 -0.61 6.03
CA TYR A 100 -17.30 -0.85 6.07
C TYR A 100 -17.77 -2.07 5.25
N GLN A 101 -17.04 -2.43 4.19
CA GLN A 101 -17.48 -3.48 3.25
C GLN A 101 -16.60 -4.73 3.31
N GLY A 102 -15.45 -4.69 4.00
CA GLY A 102 -14.51 -5.80 4.08
C GLY A 102 -13.82 -6.10 2.74
N PHE A 103 -13.67 -7.38 2.43
CA PHE A 103 -13.00 -7.85 1.22
C PHE A 103 -13.93 -7.91 0.01
N VAL A 104 -14.26 -6.75 -0.53
CA VAL A 104 -15.03 -6.61 -1.77
C VAL A 104 -14.18 -6.06 -2.92
N PRO A 105 -14.54 -6.35 -4.18
CA PRO A 105 -13.96 -5.67 -5.33
C PRO A 105 -14.13 -4.15 -5.20
N SER A 106 -13.05 -3.40 -5.44
CA SER A 106 -13.03 -1.94 -5.28
C SER A 106 -12.40 -1.28 -6.49
N ILE A 107 -13.23 -0.55 -7.25
CA ILE A 107 -12.78 0.28 -8.38
C ILE A 107 -11.83 1.38 -7.87
N ILE A 108 -12.08 1.93 -6.68
CA ILE A 108 -11.21 2.95 -6.08
C ILE A 108 -9.80 2.39 -5.84
N LYS A 109 -9.70 1.16 -5.30
CA LYS A 109 -8.40 0.47 -5.13
C LYS A 109 -7.70 0.28 -6.47
N LEU A 110 -8.44 -0.18 -7.48
CA LEU A 110 -7.90 -0.43 -8.81
C LEU A 110 -7.35 0.86 -9.45
N VAL A 111 -8.11 1.94 -9.41
CA VAL A 111 -7.67 3.26 -9.91
C VAL A 111 -6.45 3.75 -9.13
N GLY A 112 -6.46 3.65 -7.80
CA GLY A 112 -5.30 3.99 -6.97
C GLY A 112 -4.05 3.23 -7.37
N LEU A 113 -4.17 1.91 -7.60
CA LEU A 113 -3.07 1.05 -8.02
C LEU A 113 -2.55 1.40 -9.43
N LEU A 114 -3.45 1.67 -10.38
CA LEU A 114 -3.07 2.08 -11.73
C LEU A 114 -2.30 3.40 -11.72
N LEU A 115 -2.78 4.38 -10.94
CA LEU A 115 -2.09 5.67 -10.77
C LEU A 115 -0.71 5.49 -10.11
N LEU A 116 -0.60 4.62 -9.11
CA LEU A 116 0.68 4.28 -8.48
C LEU A 116 1.64 3.66 -9.51
N ALA A 117 1.18 2.72 -10.32
CA ALA A 117 2.00 2.07 -11.34
C ALA A 117 2.49 3.07 -12.40
N VAL A 118 1.59 3.91 -12.92
CA VAL A 118 1.91 4.99 -13.86
C VAL A 118 2.94 5.93 -13.27
N TRP A 119 2.72 6.37 -12.03
CA TRP A 119 3.64 7.24 -11.31
C TRP A 119 5.01 6.61 -11.12
N ALA A 120 5.08 5.33 -10.72
CA ALA A 120 6.34 4.62 -10.51
C ALA A 120 7.17 4.54 -11.80
N VAL A 121 6.53 4.27 -12.95
CA VAL A 121 7.19 4.25 -14.26
C VAL A 121 7.71 5.64 -14.64
N ILE A 122 6.91 6.69 -14.45
CA ILE A 122 7.32 8.09 -14.70
C ILE A 122 8.54 8.44 -13.84
N MET A 123 8.49 8.16 -12.55
CA MET A 123 9.57 8.48 -11.62
C MET A 123 10.84 7.70 -11.95
N ALA A 124 10.73 6.41 -12.27
CA ALA A 124 11.87 5.61 -12.71
C ALA A 124 12.55 6.23 -13.95
N ALA A 125 11.76 6.64 -14.96
CA ALA A 125 12.28 7.29 -16.16
C ALA A 125 12.93 8.64 -15.86
N LEU A 126 12.32 9.48 -15.02
CA LEU A 126 12.84 10.80 -14.64
C LEU A 126 14.14 10.69 -13.83
N MET A 127 14.17 9.79 -12.85
CA MET A 127 15.35 9.52 -12.02
C MET A 127 16.51 8.98 -12.87
N TRP A 128 16.23 8.04 -13.77
CA TRP A 128 17.22 7.50 -14.71
C TRP A 128 17.84 8.61 -15.58
N ARG A 129 17.01 9.46 -16.18
CA ARG A 129 17.46 10.59 -17.01
C ARG A 129 18.32 11.57 -16.22
N LYS A 130 17.92 11.92 -14.99
CA LYS A 130 18.66 12.85 -14.13
C LYS A 130 20.00 12.27 -13.65
N GLY A 131 20.02 10.97 -13.34
CA GLY A 131 21.24 10.25 -12.97
C GLY A 131 22.26 10.19 -14.10
N ARG A 132 21.82 9.93 -15.33
CA ARG A 132 22.69 9.95 -16.53
C ARG A 132 23.32 11.34 -16.75
N ARG A 133 22.53 12.41 -16.67
CA ARG A 133 23.04 13.79 -16.82
C ARG A 133 24.10 14.14 -15.77
N ARG A 134 23.85 13.78 -14.49
CA ARG A 134 24.82 14.01 -13.39
C ARG A 134 26.12 13.24 -13.59
N ARG A 135 26.06 12.01 -14.11
CA ARG A 135 27.24 11.20 -14.42
C ARG A 135 28.08 11.83 -15.53
N VAL A 136 27.46 12.24 -16.63
CA VAL A 136 28.14 12.92 -17.76
C VAL A 136 28.82 14.20 -17.28
N ALA A 137 28.12 15.03 -16.50
CA ALA A 137 28.70 16.26 -15.96
C ALA A 137 29.94 16.01 -15.07
N ARG A 138 29.90 14.98 -14.21
CA ARG A 138 31.06 14.61 -13.38
C ARG A 138 32.27 14.15 -14.19
N LEU A 139 32.04 13.34 -15.23
CA LEU A 139 33.13 12.86 -16.09
C LEU A 139 33.78 14.02 -16.84
N ALA A 140 32.99 14.96 -17.35
CA ALA A 140 33.49 16.15 -18.02
C ALA A 140 34.33 17.06 -17.10
N SER A 141 34.00 17.15 -15.81
CA SER A 141 34.79 17.90 -14.82
C SER A 141 36.06 17.19 -14.35
N ALA A 142 36.19 15.88 -14.57
CA ALA A 142 37.32 15.08 -14.08
C ALA A 142 38.47 14.94 -15.10
N THR A 143 38.23 15.27 -16.37
CA THR A 143 39.28 15.38 -17.40
C THR A 143 40.04 16.71 -17.23
N PRO A 144 41.33 16.70 -16.87
CA PRO A 144 42.16 17.91 -16.88
C PRO A 144 42.30 18.41 -18.33
N ARG A 145 42.29 19.73 -18.51
CA ARG A 145 42.61 20.36 -19.81
C ARG A 145 44.10 20.30 -20.10
#